data_AF-A0A6D2C1R5-F1
#
_entry.id   AF-A0A6D2C1R5-F1
#
_cell.length_a   1.000
_cell.length_b   1.000
_cell.length_c   1.000
_cell.angle_alpha   90.00
_cell.angle_beta   90.00
_cell.angle_gamma   90.00
#
_symmetry.space_group_name_H-M   'P 1'
#
loop_
_entity.id
_entity.type
_entity.pdbx_description
1 polymer ?
#
loop_
_entity_poly.entity_id
_entity_poly.type
_entity_poly.pdbx_seq_one_letter_code
_entity_poly.pdbx_strand_id
1 'polypeptide(L)' 'MEKGANNGFYTDFDTTILEIYATKSVIAIDEVIGFHIVTSIELVEVEWDFGDGKVSNQMVRVVKRIIYSN' A
#
# COMPACT_ATOMS: atom_id res chain seq x y z
N MET A 1 0.93 38.08 -33.03
CA MET A 1 0.35 36.72 -33.11
C MET A 1 0.75 36.01 -31.84
N GLU A 2 -0.17 35.92 -30.87
CA GLU A 2 0.11 35.28 -29.59
C GLU A 2 0.22 33.76 -29.81
N LYS A 3 1.36 33.21 -29.40
CA LYS A 3 1.59 31.76 -29.37
C LYS A 3 0.84 31.24 -28.14
N GLY A 4 -0.31 30.61 -28.37
CA GLY A 4 -1.15 30.03 -27.33
C GLY A 4 -0.33 29.10 -26.43
N ALA A 5 -0.28 29.45 -25.14
CA ALA A 5 0.24 28.58 -24.11
C ALA A 5 -0.74 27.42 -23.94
N ASN A 6 -0.38 26.24 -24.48
CA ASN A 6 -1.05 25.00 -24.12
C ASN A 6 -0.64 24.64 -22.69
N ASN A 7 -1.27 25.27 -21.71
CA ASN A 7 -1.21 24.86 -20.30
C ASN A 7 -2.13 23.65 -20.10
N GLY A 8 -1.81 22.54 -20.78
CA GLY A 8 -2.39 21.26 -20.46
C GLY A 8 -1.94 20.89 -19.05
N PHE A 9 -2.82 21.10 -18.07
CA PHE A 9 -2.66 20.49 -16.76
C PHE A 9 -2.84 18.98 -16.96
N TYR A 10 -1.74 18.25 -17.11
CA TYR A 10 -1.77 16.80 -16.92
C TYR A 10 -2.02 16.57 -15.43
N THR A 11 -3.28 16.46 -15.04
CA THR A 11 -3.65 15.83 -13.78
C THR A 11 -3.53 14.33 -14.01
N ASP A 12 -2.31 13.80 -14.01
CA ASP A 12 -2.15 12.38 -13.80
C ASP A 12 -2.75 12.10 -12.43
N PHE A 13 -3.94 11.50 -12.43
CA PHE A 13 -4.51 10.98 -11.20
C PHE A 13 -3.56 9.88 -10.74
N ASP A 14 -2.93 10.08 -9.59
CA ASP A 14 -2.19 9.01 -8.96
C ASP A 14 -3.20 7.90 -8.60
N THR A 15 -3.21 6.86 -9.42
CA THR A 15 -4.05 5.67 -9.22
C THR A 15 -3.33 4.63 -8.36
N THR A 16 -2.17 4.98 -7.81
CA THR A 16 -1.49 4.17 -6.82
C THR A 16 -2.31 4.15 -5.55
N ILE A 17 -2.77 2.97 -5.18
CA ILE A 17 -3.46 2.70 -3.93
C ILE A 17 -2.45 2.01 -3.02
N LEU A 18 -2.26 2.56 -1.84
CA LEU A 18 -1.58 1.92 -0.72
C LEU A 18 -2.33 2.28 0.55
N GLU A 19 -3.13 1.33 1.03
CA GLU A 19 -3.96 1.47 2.22
C GLU A 19 -3.58 0.38 3.21
N ILE A 20 -3.54 0.73 4.50
CA ILE A 20 -3.22 -0.18 5.59
C ILE A 20 -4.34 -0.13 6.61
N TYR A 21 -4.89 -1.30 6.93
CA TYR A 21 -5.97 -1.45 7.91
C TYR A 21 -5.52 -2.33 9.06
N ALA A 22 -5.69 -1.86 10.28
CA ALA A 22 -5.56 -2.68 11.46
C ALA A 22 -6.81 -3.55 11.64
N THR A 23 -6.64 -4.79 12.11
CA THR A 23 -7.78 -5.71 12.34
C THR A 23 -8.67 -5.30 13.52
N LYS A 24 -8.19 -4.40 14.37
CA LYS A 24 -8.88 -3.89 15.56
C LYS A 24 -8.59 -2.39 15.72
N SER A 25 -9.57 -1.65 16.21
CA SER A 25 -9.43 -0.21 16.52
C SER A 25 -9.03 0.05 17.97
N VAL A 26 -9.17 -0.95 18.85
CA VAL A 26 -8.78 -0.92 20.26
C VAL A 26 -8.15 -2.26 20.60
N ILE A 27 -7.02 -2.24 21.30
CA ILE A 27 -6.28 -3.43 21.74
C ILE A 27 -5.84 -3.28 23.20
N ALA A 28 -5.67 -4.39 23.89
CA ALA A 28 -5.00 -4.43 25.18
C ALA A 28 -3.47 -4.54 25.02
N ILE A 29 -2.73 -4.25 26.09
CA ILE A 29 -1.29 -4.53 26.16
C ILE A 29 -1.07 -6.03 25.96
N ASP A 30 -0.02 -6.39 25.21
CA ASP A 30 0.36 -7.76 24.83
C ASP A 30 -0.66 -8.50 23.93
N GLU A 31 -1.72 -7.84 23.48
CA GLU A 31 -2.65 -8.40 22.52
C GLU A 31 -2.08 -8.33 21.09
N VAL A 32 -2.16 -9.45 20.37
CA VAL A 32 -1.74 -9.50 18.96
C VAL A 32 -2.74 -8.76 18.09
N ILE A 33 -2.21 -7.86 17.25
CA ILE A 33 -2.95 -7.15 16.20
C ILE A 33 -2.41 -7.55 14.82
N GLY A 34 -3.30 -7.61 13.83
CA GLY A 34 -2.93 -7.88 12.44
C GLY A 34 -3.11 -6.62 11.58
N PHE A 35 -2.38 -6.58 10.47
CA PHE A 35 -2.50 -5.51 9.48
C PHE A 35 -2.81 -6.11 8.11
N HIS A 36 -3.74 -5.48 7.38
CA HIS A 36 -4.06 -5.78 5.99
C HIS A 36 -3.56 -4.66 5.11
N ILE A 37 -2.80 -5.00 4.07
CA ILE A 37 -2.36 -4.05 3.05
C ILE A 37 -3.23 -4.25 1.82
N VAL A 38 -3.88 -3.18 1.37
CA VAL A 38 -4.59 -3.11 0.09
C VAL A 38 -3.77 -2.23 -0.82
N THR A 39 -3.39 -2.76 -1.98
CA THR A 39 -2.53 -2.02 -2.89
C THR A 39 -2.82 -2.35 -4.35
N SER A 40 -2.65 -1.35 -5.23
CA SER A 40 -2.70 -1.52 -6.68
C SER A 40 -1.33 -1.80 -7.30
N ILE A 41 -0.26 -1.81 -6.50
CA ILE A 41 1.10 -2.10 -6.94
C ILE A 41 1.63 -3.43 -6.37
N GLU A 42 2.61 -4.00 -7.07
CA GLU A 42 3.31 -5.18 -6.60
C GLU A 42 4.32 -4.77 -5.50
N LEU A 43 4.11 -5.26 -4.28
CA LEU A 43 5.04 -5.05 -3.17
C LEU A 43 6.05 -6.19 -3.12
N VAL A 44 7.33 -5.84 -2.98
CA VAL A 44 8.42 -6.80 -2.79
C VAL A 44 8.75 -6.97 -1.30
N GLU A 45 8.78 -5.88 -0.56
CA GLU A 45 9.13 -5.83 0.86
C GLU A 45 8.35 -4.70 1.54
N VAL A 46 8.07 -4.90 2.83
CA VAL A 46 7.48 -3.88 3.72
C VAL A 46 8.35 -3.76 4.96
N GLU A 47 8.77 -2.54 5.25
CA GLU A 47 9.39 -2.15 6.51
C GLU A 47 8.32 -1.52 7.41
N TRP A 48 8.21 -1.99 8.65
CA TRP A 48 7.23 -1.55 9.64
C TRP A 48 7.92 -0.82 10.79
N ASP A 49 7.45 0.38 11.09
CA ASP A 49 7.75 1.14 12.32
C ASP A 49 6.43 1.44 13.05
N PHE A 50 6.28 0.92 14.26
CA PHE A 50 5.09 1.11 15.09
C PHE A 50 5.26 2.21 16.15
N GLY A 51 6.40 2.93 16.14
CA GLY A 51 6.71 3.99 17.10
C GLY A 51 7.22 3.49 18.46
N ASP A 52 7.55 2.21 18.59
CA ASP A 52 8.12 1.60 19.81
C ASP A 52 9.66 1.65 19.85
N GLY A 53 10.28 2.32 18.86
CA GLY A 53 11.73 2.42 18.71
C GLY A 53 12.37 1.21 18.03
N LYS A 54 11.57 0.28 17.49
CA LYS A 54 12.04 -0.87 16.69
C LYS A 54 11.45 -0.83 15.30
N VAL A 55 12.14 -1.51 14.38
CA VAL A 55 11.71 -1.68 12.99
C VAL A 55 11.65 -3.18 12.67
N SER A 56 10.67 -3.58 11.86
CA SER A 56 10.49 -4.97 11.40
C SER A 56 10.42 -5.03 9.88
N ASN A 57 11.07 -6.03 9.27
CA ASN A 57 11.06 -6.22 7.82
C ASN A 57 10.28 -7.47 7.44
N GLN A 58 9.43 -7.35 6.41
CA GLN A 58 8.60 -8.44 5.89
C GLN A 58 8.71 -8.52 4.36
N MET A 59 9.27 -9.63 3.88
CA MET A 59 9.25 -9.98 2.46
C MET A 59 7.83 -10.36 2.03
N VAL A 60 7.33 -9.71 0.97
CA VAL A 60 6.02 -9.99 0.40
C VAL A 60 6.19 -10.98 -0.74
N ARG A 61 5.66 -12.20 -0.55
CA ARG A 61 5.60 -13.17 -1.65
C ARG A 61 4.36 -12.90 -2.49
N VAL A 62 4.58 -12.38 -3.69
CA VAL A 62 3.51 -12.20 -4.68
C VAL A 62 3.13 -13.57 -5.21
N VAL A 63 2.05 -14.14 -4.67
CA VAL A 63 1.47 -15.37 -5.21
C VAL A 63 0.55 -14.96 -6.36
N LYS A 64 1.08 -14.96 -7.60
CA LYS A 64 0.22 -14.91 -8.80
C LYS A 64 -0.67 -16.15 -8.79
N ARG A 65 -1.94 -15.99 -8.40
CA ARG A 65 -2.94 -17.06 -8.50
C ARG A 65 -3.41 -17.13 -9.95
N ILE A 66 -2.84 -18.03 -10.75
CA ILE A 66 -3.39 -18.37 -12.07
C ILE A 66 -4.63 -19.22 -11.82
N ILE A 67 -5.82 -18.64 -12.00
CA ILE A 67 -7.07 -19.41 -11.99
C ILE A 67 -7.24 -20.01 -13.40
N TYR A 68 -7.09 -21.32 -13.52
CA TYR A 68 -7.56 -22.05 -14.70
C TYR A 68 -9.05 -22.32 -14.52
N SER A 69 -9.89 -21.84 -15.44
CA SER A 69 -11.29 -22.26 -15.58
C SER A 69 -11.38 -23.39 -16.60
N ASN A 70 -12.08 -24.48 -16.25
CA ASN A 70 -12.43 -25.59 -17.16
C ASN A 70 -13.60 -25.22 -18.07
#